data_AF-A0A661SR38-F1
#
_entry.id   AF-A0A661SR38-F1
#
_cell.length_a   1.000
_cell.length_b   1.000
_cell.length_c   1.000
_cell.angle_alpha   90.00
_cell.angle_beta   90.00
_cell.angle_gamma   90.00
#
_symmetry.space_group_name_H-M   'P 1'
#
loop_
_entity.id
_entity.type
_entity.pdbx_description
1 polymer ?
#
loop_
_entity_poly.entity_id
_entity_poly.type
_entity_poly.pdbx_seq_one_letter_code
_entity_poly.pdbx_strand_id
1 'polypeptide(L)' 'MLTSLAILATGLILILLFFSISFSDKDTIHIALMGPMSGTDKISGEDGVKGILMCLDEINKEGGIRGRKIKLLTYDDKND' A
#
# COMPACT_ATOMS: atom_id res chain seq x y z
N MET A 1 -43.92 5.25 3.74
CA MET A 1 -43.21 5.65 2.51
C MET A 1 -41.96 6.45 2.85
N LEU A 2 -42.07 7.66 3.44
CA LEU A 2 -40.89 8.44 3.85
C LEU A 2 -40.03 7.74 4.93
N THR A 3 -40.68 7.15 5.93
CA THR A 3 -40.01 6.43 7.04
C THR A 3 -39.26 5.19 6.56
N SER A 4 -39.84 4.44 5.62
CA SER A 4 -39.23 3.27 5.01
C SER A 4 -37.98 3.62 4.19
N LEU A 5 -37.99 4.76 3.49
CA LEU A 5 -36.86 5.25 2.70
C LEU A 5 -35.71 5.73 3.60
N ALA A 6 -36.03 6.36 4.73
CA ALA A 6 -35.04 6.79 5.71
C ALA A 6 -34.27 5.61 6.32
N ILE A 7 -34.96 4.51 6.65
CA ILE A 7 -34.36 3.29 7.21
C ILE A 7 -33.40 2.63 6.21
N LEU A 8 -33.78 2.57 4.93
CA LEU A 8 -32.93 2.00 3.88
C LEU A 8 -31.65 2.82 3.67
N ALA A 9 -31.77 4.15 3.68
CA ALA A 9 -30.63 5.05 3.57
C ALA A 9 -29.69 4.95 4.78
N THR A 10 -30.23 4.84 6.00
CA THR A 10 -29.40 4.65 7.21
C THR A 10 -28.71 3.30 7.22
N GLY A 11 -29.37 2.23 6.78
CA GLY A 11 -28.77 0.90 6.63
C GLY A 11 -27.60 0.88 5.63
N LEU A 12 -27.75 1.55 4.49
CA LEU A 12 -26.69 1.67 3.48
C LEU A 12 -25.49 2.47 4.00
N ILE A 13 -25.74 3.56 4.74
CA ILE A 13 -24.69 4.37 5.38
C ILE A 13 -23.94 3.54 6.44
N LEU A 14 -24.66 2.75 7.25
CA LEU A 14 -24.04 1.86 8.23
C LEU A 14 -23.13 0.81 7.56
N ILE A 15 -23.54 0.24 6.42
CA ILE A 15 -22.74 -0.73 5.65
C ILE A 15 -21.46 -0.07 5.10
N LEU A 16 -21.58 1.15 4.56
CA LEU A 16 -20.42 1.91 4.05
C LEU A 16 -19.45 2.31 5.17
N LEU A 17 -19.97 2.65 6.36
CA LEU A 17 -19.16 2.97 7.53
C LEU A 17 -18.46 1.72 8.09
N PHE A 18 -19.10 0.55 8.04
CA PHE A 18 -18.47 -0.73 8.42
C PHE A 18 -17.32 -1.12 7.48
N PHE A 19 -17.42 -0.81 6.19
CA PHE A 19 -16.34 -1.06 5.23
C PHE A 19 -15.13 -0.12 5.41
N SER A 20 -15.32 0.99 6.12
CA SER A 20 -14.28 1.99 6.37
C SER A 20 -13.41 1.69 7.60
N ILE A 21 -13.64 0.56 8.29
CA ILE A 21 -12.94 0.21 9.53
C ILE A 21 -11.58 -0.44 9.22
N SER A 22 -10.55 0.39 9.45
CA SER A 22 -9.20 0.09 9.92
C SER A 22 -8.17 -0.48 8.93
N PHE A 23 -7.48 0.43 8.25
CA PHE A 23 -6.05 0.24 7.95
C PHE A 23 -5.26 0.72 9.18
N SER A 24 -4.83 -0.20 10.06
CA SER A 24 -3.87 0.12 11.12
C SER A 24 -2.45 0.14 10.53
N ASP A 25 -1.52 0.93 11.06
CA ASP A 25 -0.10 0.93 10.61
C ASP A 25 0.55 -0.47 10.81
N LYS A 26 0.06 -1.24 11.79
CA LYS A 26 0.42 -2.66 12.00
C LYS A 26 0.01 -3.59 10.85
N ASP A 27 -0.85 -3.12 9.94
CA ASP A 27 -1.31 -3.84 8.76
C ASP A 27 -0.46 -3.55 7.52
N THR A 28 0.69 -2.88 7.64
CA THR A 28 1.61 -2.66 6.52
C THR A 28 2.71 -3.72 6.47
N ILE A 29 2.83 -4.41 5.33
CA ILE A 29 3.94 -5.32 5.04
C ILE A 29 5.15 -4.49 4.61
N HIS A 30 6.22 -4.55 5.39
CA HIS A 30 7.46 -3.87 5.06
C HIS A 30 8.40 -4.83 4.34
N ILE A 31 8.91 -4.43 3.18
CA ILE A 31 9.93 -5.15 2.43
C ILE A 31 11.16 -4.25 2.34
N ALA A 32 12.33 -4.80 2.66
CA ALA A 32 13.59 -4.08 2.55
C ALA A 32 14.31 -4.47 1.23
N LEU A 33 14.79 -3.46 0.51
CA LEU A 33 15.76 -3.60 -0.57
C LEU A 33 17.09 -3.02 -0.08
N MET A 34 18.14 -3.84 -0.16
CA MET A 34 19.53 -3.40 -0.09
C MET A 34 20.06 -3.34 -1.52
N GLY A 35 20.60 -2.19 -1.91
CA GLY A 35 21.22 -1.99 -3.22
C GLY A 35 22.01 -0.69 -3.27
N PRO A 36 22.72 -0.43 -4.38
CA PRO A 36 23.57 0.74 -4.52
C PRO A 36 22.70 1.99 -4.71
N MET A 37 22.41 2.71 -3.63
CA MET A 37 21.66 3.97 -3.67
C MET A 37 22.61 5.18 -3.76
N SER A 38 23.92 4.93 -3.69
CA SER A 38 24.98 5.92 -3.91
C SER A 38 26.12 5.34 -4.77
N GLY A 39 27.14 6.16 -5.02
CA GLY A 39 28.30 5.76 -5.83
C GLY A 39 28.00 5.64 -7.32
N THR A 40 28.88 4.93 -8.03
CA THR A 40 28.84 4.77 -9.49
C THR A 40 27.62 3.97 -9.97
N ASP A 41 27.18 3.01 -9.16
CA ASP A 41 26.09 2.10 -9.51
C ASP A 41 24.70 2.65 -9.11
N LYS A 42 24.63 3.88 -8.58
CA LYS A 42 23.41 4.53 -8.12
C LYS A 42 22.26 4.48 -9.12
N ILE A 43 22.55 4.71 -10.41
CA ILE A 43 21.52 4.72 -11.47
C ILE A 43 20.85 3.35 -11.57
N SER A 44 21.63 2.27 -11.48
CA SER A 44 21.09 0.91 -11.52
C SER A 44 20.22 0.63 -10.29
N GLY A 45 20.64 1.07 -9.10
CA GLY A 45 19.85 0.97 -7.88
C GLY A 45 18.52 1.73 -7.97
N GLU A 46 18.54 2.97 -8.46
CA GLU A 46 17.33 3.79 -8.65
C GLU A 46 16.35 3.16 -9.65
N ASP A 47 16.85 2.60 -10.75
CA ASP A 47 16.00 1.94 -11.75
C ASP A 47 15.37 0.64 -11.21
N GLY A 48 16.12 -0.12 -10.41
CA GLY A 48 15.57 -1.25 -9.65
C GLY A 48 14.46 -0.83 -8.70
N VAL A 49 14.67 0.25 -7.93
CA VAL A 49 13.65 0.82 -7.03
C VAL A 49 12.39 1.22 -7.80
N LYS A 50 12.51 1.90 -8.94
CA LYS A 50 11.35 2.30 -9.76
C LYS A 50 10.55 1.09 -10.23
N GLY A 51 11.22 0.04 -10.72
CA GLY A 51 10.56 -1.19 -11.16
C GLY A 51 9.77 -1.88 -10.04
N ILE A 52 10.39 -1.97 -8.85
CA ILE A 52 9.72 -2.54 -7.67
C ILE A 52 8.52 -1.69 -7.27
N LEU A 53 8.68 -0.36 -7.19
CA LEU A 53 7.58 0.55 -6.83
C LEU A 53 6.41 0.46 -7.80
N MET A 54 6.65 0.28 -9.09
CA MET A 54 5.60 0.11 -10.10
C MET A 54 4.77 -1.16 -9.83
N CYS A 55 5.42 -2.30 -9.54
CA CYS A 55 4.73 -3.54 -9.17
C CYS A 55 3.97 -3.40 -7.84
N LEU A 56 4.59 -2.78 -6.84
CA LEU A 56 3.97 -2.60 -5.52
C LEU A 56 2.75 -1.66 -5.59
N ASP A 57 2.79 -0.65 -6.44
CA ASP A 57 1.66 0.26 -6.66
C ASP A 57 0.45 -0.48 -7.24
N GLU A 58 0.66 -1.36 -8.22
CA GLU A 58 -0.40 -2.21 -8.78
C GLU A 58 -1.00 -3.15 -7.72
N ILE A 59 -0.17 -3.90 -7.00
CA ILE A 59 -0.62 -4.80 -5.93
C ILE A 59 -1.39 -4.02 -4.85
N ASN A 60 -0.89 -2.86 -4.46
CA ASN A 60 -1.56 -2.02 -3.47
C ASN A 60 -2.89 -1.49 -3.99
N LYS A 61 -3.00 -1.07 -5.25
CA LYS A 61 -4.27 -0.63 -5.85
C LYS A 61 -5.33 -1.73 -5.83
N GLU A 62 -4.94 -2.99 -6.00
CA GLU A 62 -5.83 -4.16 -5.92
C GLU A 62 -6.22 -4.58 -4.49
N GLY A 63 -5.80 -3.81 -3.47
CA GLY A 63 -6.13 -4.07 -2.07
C GLY A 63 -4.99 -4.69 -1.27
N GLY A 64 -3.81 -4.87 -1.87
CA GLY A 64 -2.63 -5.41 -1.19
C GLY A 64 -2.71 -6.92 -0.93
N ILE A 65 -1.83 -7.43 -0.08
CA ILE A 65 -1.76 -8.86 0.23
C ILE A 65 -2.59 -9.14 1.48
N ARG A 66 -3.71 -9.86 1.33
CA ARG A 66 -4.67 -10.12 2.42
C ARG A 66 -5.17 -8.82 3.06
N GLY A 67 -5.45 -7.80 2.25
CA GLY A 67 -5.91 -6.49 2.71
C GLY A 67 -4.81 -5.58 3.26
N ARG A 68 -3.56 -6.04 3.26
CA ARG A 68 -2.40 -5.29 3.81
C ARG A 68 -1.61 -4.62 2.71
N LYS A 69 -1.39 -3.31 2.85
CA LYS A 69 -0.53 -2.56 1.91
C LYS A 69 0.93 -2.95 2.11
N ILE A 70 1.71 -2.84 1.04
CA ILE A 70 3.15 -3.11 1.03
C ILE A 70 3.88 -1.77 0.96
N LYS A 71 4.91 -1.61 1.79
CA LYS A 71 5.83 -0.47 1.76
C LYS A 71 7.25 -0.95 1.52
N LEU A 72 7.90 -0.36 0.51
CA LEU A 72 9.32 -0.58 0.26
C LEU A 72 10.16 0.30 1.19
N LEU A 73 11.15 -0.29 1.84
CA LEU A 73 12.23 0.38 2.53
C LEU A 73 13.50 0.18 1.72
N THR A 74 14.22 1.26 1.43
CA THR A 74 15.48 1.20 0.68
C THR A 74 16.64 1.51 1.60
N TYR A 75 17.70 0.72 1.48
CA TYR A 75 18.94 0.89 2.22
C TYR A 75 20.11 0.84 1.25
N ASP A 76 21.05 1.77 1.43
CA ASP A 76 22.25 1.86 0.61
C ASP A 76 23.30 0.86 1.12
N ASP A 77 23.59 -0.17 0.33
CA ASP A 77 24.68 -1.12 0.62
C ASP A 77 26.03 -0.68 0.05
N LYS A 78 26.04 0.38 -0.77
CA LYS A 78 27.22 0.93 -1.45
C LYS A 78 27.97 -0.07 -2.35
N ASN A 79 27.42 -1.26 -2.57
CA ASN A 79 28.10 -2.38 -3.22
C ASN A 79 29.41 -2.81 -2.53
N ASP A 80 29.45 -2.73 -1.19
CA ASP A 80 30.63 -3.01 -0.33
C ASP A 80 30.44 -4.22 0.61
#